data_AF-A0A520NJ94-F1
#
_entry.id   AF-A0A520NJ94-F1
#
_cell.length_a   1.000
_cell.length_b   1.000
_cell.length_c   1.000
_cell.angle_alpha   90.00
_cell.angle_beta   90.00
_cell.angle_gamma   90.00
#
_symmetry.space_group_name_H-M   'P 1'
#
loop_
_entity.id
_entity.type
_entity.pdbx_description
1 polymer ?
#
loop_
_entity_poly.entity_id
_entity_poly.type
_entity_poly.pdbx_seq_one_letter_code
_entity_poly.pdbx_strand_id
1 'polypeptide(L)'
;MKIHKHSRHLSDEPKGLTDVPFPSVNVSEPRNLLARCPDAGTTPLHCLEGFGGAGHVFVKDERTRMGLGSFKALGAAYVIAHAAQNSDVSNMTYVTASAGNHGLSVAAGAQVFGAKAVIYLSNTVPESFAKKLRAHEAEVVRAG
;
A
#
# COMPACT_ATOMS: atom_id res chain seq x y z
N MET A 1 8.23 -8.42 40.60
CA MET A 1 8.69 -8.33 39.20
C MET A 1 7.62 -7.57 38.41
N LYS A 2 7.80 -6.26 38.22
CA LYS A 2 6.78 -5.36 37.67
C LYS A 2 6.81 -5.39 36.14
N ILE A 3 5.80 -6.04 35.56
CA ILE A 3 5.48 -5.99 34.13
C ILE A 3 5.02 -4.57 33.78
N HIS A 4 5.86 -3.81 33.08
CA HIS A 4 5.51 -2.51 32.53
C HIS A 4 4.62 -2.72 31.29
N LYS A 5 3.31 -2.68 31.48
CA LYS A 5 2.37 -2.48 30.38
C LYS A 5 2.59 -1.08 29.81
N HIS A 6 3.28 -0.97 28.67
CA HIS A 6 3.21 0.23 27.85
C HIS A 6 1.83 0.28 27.19
N SER A 7 0.86 0.77 27.94
CA SER A 7 -0.43 1.22 27.40
C SER A 7 -0.13 2.47 26.57
N ARG A 8 -0.05 2.33 25.23
CA ARG A 8 -0.14 3.50 24.35
C ARG A 8 -1.57 4.03 24.48
N HIS A 9 -1.74 5.04 25.32
CA HIS A 9 -2.97 5.83 25.36
C HIS A 9 -3.20 6.43 23.97
N LEU A 10 -4.21 5.92 23.27
CA LEU A 10 -4.90 6.62 22.19
C LEU A 10 -5.73 7.73 22.87
N SER A 11 -5.12 8.86 23.19
CA SER A 11 -5.81 9.94 23.93
C SER A 11 -5.65 11.33 23.33
N ASP A 12 -5.25 11.46 22.07
CA ASP A 12 -5.39 12.72 21.34
C ASP A 12 -5.99 12.44 19.96
N GLU A 13 -7.32 12.53 19.90
CA GLU A 13 -8.02 12.77 18.63
C GLU A 13 -7.43 14.05 18.01
N PRO A 14 -6.93 14.02 16.76
CA PRO A 14 -6.36 15.21 16.13
C PRO A 14 -7.42 16.33 16.08
N LYS A 15 -7.13 17.47 16.70
CA LYS A 15 -8.07 18.59 16.87
C LYS A 15 -8.16 19.47 15.62
N GLY A 16 -7.40 19.14 14.57
CA GLY A 16 -7.47 19.75 13.25
C GLY A 16 -6.40 19.21 12.29
N LEU A 17 -6.41 19.68 11.05
CA LEU A 17 -5.42 19.33 10.01
C LEU A 17 -3.97 19.67 10.42
N THR A 18 -3.79 20.60 11.36
CA THR A 18 -2.49 21.01 11.91
C THR A 18 -1.81 19.95 12.76
N ASP A 19 -2.58 19.00 13.31
CA ASP A 19 -2.07 17.92 14.15
C ASP A 19 -1.72 16.67 13.32
N VAL A 20 -2.04 16.69 12.02
CA VAL A 20 -1.65 15.63 11.10
C VAL A 20 -0.15 15.78 10.79
N PRO A 21 0.68 14.76 11.08
CA PRO A 21 2.11 14.86 10.83
C PRO A 21 2.38 15.08 9.34
N PHE A 22 3.36 15.95 9.05
CA PHE A 22 3.85 16.12 7.68
C PHE A 22 4.37 14.80 7.11
N PRO A 23 4.25 14.57 5.79
CA PRO A 23 4.87 13.42 5.15
C PRO A 23 6.36 13.33 5.46
N SER A 24 6.82 12.13 5.80
CA SER A 24 8.23 11.88 6.07
C SER A 24 9.09 12.26 4.86
N VAL A 25 10.19 12.97 5.11
CA VAL A 25 11.25 13.25 4.11
C VAL A 25 12.39 12.21 4.18
N ASN A 26 12.29 11.24 5.09
CA ASN A 26 13.29 10.18 5.24
C ASN A 26 13.13 9.16 4.10
N VAL A 27 13.96 9.29 3.06
CA VAL A 27 13.95 8.37 1.92
C VAL A 27 14.65 7.04 2.22
N SER A 28 15.55 7.02 3.20
CA SER A 28 16.35 5.83 3.52
C SER A 28 15.50 4.70 4.07
N GLU A 29 14.50 5.03 4.88
CA GLU A 29 13.60 4.05 5.50
C GLU A 29 12.77 3.24 4.48
N PRO A 30 12.01 3.86 3.55
CA PRO A 30 11.33 3.12 2.49
C PRO A 30 12.30 2.36 1.59
N ARG A 31 13.47 2.91 1.27
CA ARG A 31 14.49 2.19 0.48
C ARG A 31 14.98 0.93 1.18
N ASN A 32 15.30 1.02 2.47
CA ASN A 32 15.82 -0.10 3.25
C ASN A 32 14.79 -1.22 3.44
N LEU A 33 13.51 -0.87 3.56
CA LEU A 33 12.42 -1.85 3.61
C LEU A 33 12.21 -2.52 2.26
N LEU A 34 12.10 -1.73 1.19
CA LEU A 34 11.88 -2.25 -0.16
C LEU A 34 13.04 -3.14 -0.63
N ALA A 35 14.28 -2.84 -0.22
CA ALA A 35 15.43 -3.68 -0.51
C ALA A 35 15.34 -5.10 0.06
N ARG A 36 14.48 -5.34 1.07
CA ARG A 36 14.22 -6.66 1.65
C ARG A 36 13.12 -7.43 0.92
N CYS A 37 12.43 -6.81 -0.03
CA CYS A 37 11.38 -7.41 -0.85
C CYS A 37 11.90 -7.56 -2.29
N PRO A 38 12.34 -8.77 -2.72
CA PRO A 38 12.85 -8.98 -4.08
C PRO A 38 11.88 -8.53 -5.18
N ASP A 39 10.58 -8.75 -4.97
CA ASP A 39 9.52 -8.39 -5.93
C ASP A 39 9.36 -6.86 -6.11
N ALA A 40 9.90 -6.06 -5.19
CA ALA A 40 9.97 -4.61 -5.30
C ALA A 40 11.15 -4.12 -6.16
N GLY A 41 11.96 -5.00 -6.75
CA GLY A 41 13.15 -4.66 -7.56
C GLY A 41 12.89 -3.70 -8.73
N THR A 42 13.94 -3.13 -9.32
CA THR A 42 13.82 -2.09 -10.37
C THR A 42 13.01 -2.56 -11.58
N THR A 43 12.01 -1.77 -11.97
CA THR A 43 11.22 -1.95 -13.20
C THR A 43 11.88 -1.32 -14.42
N PRO A 44 11.52 -1.73 -15.66
CA PRO A 44 12.09 -1.17 -16.88
C PRO A 44 11.93 0.35 -17.03
N LEU A 45 12.93 1.00 -17.63
CA LEU A 45 12.86 2.37 -18.15
C LEU A 45 13.09 2.30 -19.65
N HIS A 46 12.04 2.48 -20.43
CA HIS A 46 12.11 2.42 -21.89
C HIS A 46 12.51 3.79 -22.44
N CYS A 47 13.39 3.82 -23.44
CA CYS A 47 13.57 5.00 -24.27
C CYS A 47 12.70 4.83 -25.54
N LEU A 48 11.82 5.79 -25.78
CA LEU A 48 11.01 5.88 -26.99
C LEU A 48 11.62 6.93 -27.90
N GLU A 49 11.94 6.51 -29.12
CA GLU A 49 12.36 7.39 -30.20
C GLU A 49 11.15 7.76 -31.06
N GLY A 50 11.14 8.99 -31.58
CA GLY A 50 10.11 9.40 -32.54
C GLY A 50 8.71 9.59 -31.96
N PHE A 51 8.56 9.74 -30.65
CA PHE A 51 7.26 10.02 -30.02
C PHE A 51 6.78 11.44 -30.36
N GLY A 52 6.07 11.60 -31.48
CA GLY A 52 5.54 12.88 -31.93
C GLY A 52 6.61 13.94 -32.24
N GLY A 53 7.84 13.52 -32.56
CA GLY A 53 8.97 14.43 -32.78
C GLY A 53 9.58 15.04 -31.50
N ALA A 54 9.17 14.59 -30.30
CA ALA A 54 9.61 15.13 -29.02
C ALA A 54 11.06 14.78 -28.60
N GLY A 55 11.89 14.25 -29.52
CA GLY A 55 13.22 13.75 -29.18
C GLY A 55 13.18 12.46 -28.37
N HIS A 56 13.99 12.37 -27.31
CA HIS A 56 14.04 11.20 -26.41
C HIS A 56 12.96 11.27 -25.34
N VAL A 57 12.04 10.30 -25.33
CA VAL A 57 11.02 10.16 -24.29
C VAL A 57 11.32 8.92 -23.45
N PHE A 58 11.40 9.07 -22.13
CA PHE A 58 11.62 7.95 -21.22
C PHE A 58 10.31 7.52 -20.54
N VAL A 59 9.98 6.23 -20.61
CA VAL A 59 8.79 5.65 -19.99
C VAL A 59 9.19 4.68 -18.89
N LYS A 60 8.87 5.03 -17.65
CA LYS A 60 9.05 4.15 -16.50
C LYS A 60 7.87 3.17 -16.42
N ASP A 61 8.11 1.91 -16.78
CA ASP A 61 7.05 0.91 -16.86
C ASP A 61 6.81 0.21 -15.51
N GLU A 62 5.80 0.68 -14.79
CA GLU A 62 5.43 0.16 -13.47
C GLU A 62 4.37 -0.94 -13.52
N ARG A 63 3.97 -1.42 -14.71
CA ARG A 63 2.87 -2.39 -14.85
C ARG A 63 3.16 -3.72 -14.16
N THR A 64 4.42 -4.15 -14.11
CA THR A 64 4.83 -5.43 -13.50
C THR A 64 5.20 -5.32 -12.03
N ARG A 65 5.19 -4.10 -11.46
CA ARG A 65 5.63 -3.83 -10.08
C ARG A 65 4.94 -4.77 -9.08
N MET A 66 5.74 -5.62 -8.43
CA MET A 66 5.31 -6.60 -7.42
C MET A 66 4.13 -7.50 -7.86
N GLY A 67 3.88 -7.63 -9.16
CA GLY A 67 2.71 -8.35 -9.69
C GLY A 67 1.36 -7.66 -9.47
N LEU A 68 1.32 -6.41 -8.98
CA LEU A 68 0.08 -5.71 -8.60
C LEU A 68 -0.38 -4.64 -9.61
N GLY A 69 0.23 -4.59 -10.80
CA GLY A 69 -0.30 -3.80 -11.91
C GLY A 69 0.03 -2.30 -11.92
N SER A 70 0.73 -1.75 -10.91
CA SER A 70 1.22 -0.37 -10.92
C SER A 70 2.17 -0.04 -9.76
N PHE A 71 2.75 1.16 -9.79
CA PHE A 71 3.57 1.75 -8.74
C PHE A 71 2.90 1.83 -7.36
N LYS A 72 1.55 1.80 -7.28
CA LYS A 72 0.81 1.86 -6.01
C LYS A 72 1.06 0.66 -5.11
N ALA A 73 1.63 -0.42 -5.66
CA ALA A 73 2.15 -1.55 -4.91
C ALA A 73 3.14 -1.13 -3.80
N LEU A 74 3.95 -0.10 -4.03
CA LEU A 74 5.02 0.28 -3.11
C LEU A 74 4.49 0.96 -1.84
N GLY A 75 3.51 1.86 -1.97
CA GLY A 75 3.10 2.74 -0.88
C GLY A 75 2.41 2.01 0.27
N ALA A 76 1.33 1.27 -0.02
CA ALA A 76 0.61 0.56 1.05
C ALA A 76 1.44 -0.61 1.61
N ALA A 77 2.17 -1.33 0.75
CA ALA A 77 3.10 -2.36 1.22
C ALA A 77 4.15 -1.78 2.17
N TYR A 78 4.72 -0.61 1.88
CA TYR A 78 5.65 0.07 2.78
C TYR A 78 5.03 0.40 4.14
N VAL A 79 3.82 0.97 4.17
CA VAL A 79 3.15 1.34 5.44
C VAL A 79 2.91 0.11 6.31
N ILE A 80 2.45 -0.99 5.71
CA ILE A 80 2.16 -2.24 6.43
C ILE A 80 3.47 -2.89 6.89
N ALA A 81 4.50 -2.97 6.02
CA ALA A 81 5.81 -3.48 6.37
C ALA A 81 6.47 -2.66 7.50
N HIS A 82 6.34 -1.34 7.45
CA HIS A 82 6.84 -0.45 8.49
C HIS A 82 6.15 -0.69 9.82
N ALA A 83 4.83 -0.87 9.85
CA ALA A 83 4.10 -1.25 11.06
C ALA A 83 4.55 -2.63 11.58
N ALA A 84 4.69 -3.61 10.69
CA ALA A 84 5.09 -4.99 11.01
C ALA A 84 6.51 -5.10 11.57
N GLN A 85 7.42 -4.19 11.21
CA GLN A 85 8.75 -4.12 11.83
C GLN A 85 8.69 -3.70 13.30
N ASN A 86 7.68 -2.94 13.70
CA ASN A 86 7.60 -2.30 15.02
C ASN A 86 6.65 -3.03 15.98
N SER A 87 5.78 -3.89 15.47
CA SER A 87 4.80 -4.65 16.25
C SER A 87 4.20 -5.81 15.46
N ASP A 88 3.61 -6.78 16.15
CA ASP A 88 2.73 -7.78 15.53
C ASP A 88 1.47 -7.11 14.97
N VAL A 89 1.23 -7.29 13.67
CA VAL A 89 0.10 -6.70 12.93
C VAL A 89 -1.03 -7.71 12.67
N SER A 90 -0.93 -8.94 13.16
CA SER A 90 -1.91 -10.01 12.89
C SER A 90 -3.35 -9.67 13.32
N ASN A 91 -3.47 -8.81 14.34
CA ASN A 91 -4.74 -8.30 14.86
C ASN A 91 -5.13 -6.91 14.32
N MET A 92 -4.35 -6.35 13.39
CA MET A 92 -4.65 -5.06 12.76
C MET A 92 -5.50 -5.24 11.50
N THR A 93 -6.40 -4.29 11.28
CA THR A 93 -7.22 -4.23 10.06
C THR A 93 -6.91 -2.94 9.30
N TYR A 94 -6.47 -3.07 8.05
CA TYR A 94 -6.28 -1.96 7.13
C TYR A 94 -7.53 -1.73 6.31
N VAL A 95 -8.03 -0.50 6.30
CA VAL A 95 -9.29 -0.16 5.63
C VAL A 95 -9.03 0.90 4.55
N THR A 96 -9.59 0.73 3.36
CA THR A 96 -9.56 1.75 2.31
C THR A 96 -10.78 1.66 1.40
N ALA A 97 -11.20 2.79 0.83
CA ALA A 97 -12.19 2.84 -0.24
C ALA A 97 -11.48 3.02 -1.58
N SER A 98 -11.38 1.97 -2.38
CA SER A 98 -10.63 2.04 -3.64
C SER A 98 -11.01 0.93 -4.63
N ALA A 99 -11.51 1.34 -5.78
CA ALA A 99 -11.76 0.48 -6.94
C ALA A 99 -10.54 0.37 -7.89
N GLY A 100 -9.32 0.45 -7.35
CA GLY A 100 -8.09 0.44 -8.15
C GLY A 100 -6.88 -0.11 -7.41
N ASN A 101 -5.69 0.09 -7.98
CA ASN A 101 -4.47 -0.58 -7.50
C ASN A 101 -4.05 -0.20 -6.06
N HIS A 102 -4.61 0.87 -5.48
CA HIS A 102 -4.40 1.13 -4.05
C HIS A 102 -5.09 0.07 -3.18
N GLY A 103 -6.35 -0.25 -3.45
CA GLY A 103 -7.06 -1.33 -2.74
C GLY A 103 -6.35 -2.68 -2.91
N LEU A 104 -5.85 -2.97 -4.11
CA LEU A 104 -5.07 -4.18 -4.36
C LEU A 104 -3.76 -4.22 -3.55
N SER A 105 -3.06 -3.09 -3.47
CA SER A 105 -1.83 -2.95 -2.69
C SER A 105 -2.05 -3.13 -1.18
N VAL A 106 -3.14 -2.57 -0.64
CA VAL A 106 -3.54 -2.77 0.76
C VAL A 106 -3.88 -4.25 1.02
N ALA A 107 -4.70 -4.85 0.16
CA ALA A 107 -5.10 -6.26 0.30
C ALA A 107 -3.87 -7.20 0.28
N ALA A 108 -3.03 -7.09 -0.75
CA ALA A 108 -1.84 -7.91 -0.90
C ALA A 108 -0.84 -7.67 0.25
N GLY A 109 -0.61 -6.41 0.64
CA GLY A 109 0.28 -6.08 1.74
C GLY A 109 -0.21 -6.64 3.08
N ALA A 110 -1.50 -6.53 3.37
CA ALA A 110 -2.08 -7.08 4.60
C ALA A 110 -1.91 -8.60 4.66
N GLN A 111 -2.23 -9.30 3.56
CA GLN A 111 -2.06 -10.75 3.45
C GLN A 111 -0.62 -11.18 3.70
N VAL A 112 0.37 -10.51 3.08
CA VAL A 112 1.81 -10.84 3.23
C VAL A 112 2.28 -10.76 4.68
N PHE A 113 1.77 -9.82 5.47
CA PHE A 113 2.17 -9.63 6.87
C PHE A 113 1.18 -10.25 7.87
N GLY A 114 0.20 -11.02 7.41
CA GLY A 114 -0.80 -11.70 8.26
C GLY A 114 -1.84 -10.76 8.90
N ALA A 115 -1.93 -9.52 8.43
CA ALA A 115 -2.95 -8.56 8.86
C ALA A 115 -4.26 -8.74 8.07
N LYS A 116 -5.32 -8.05 8.50
CA LYS A 116 -6.62 -8.04 7.80
C LYS A 116 -6.74 -6.84 6.87
N ALA A 117 -7.51 -6.99 5.81
CA ALA A 117 -7.87 -5.88 4.91
C ALA A 117 -9.38 -5.82 4.67
N VAL A 118 -9.95 -4.62 4.74
CA VAL A 118 -11.33 -4.33 4.36
C VAL A 118 -11.33 -3.27 3.27
N ILE A 119 -11.83 -3.61 2.10
CA ILE A 119 -11.82 -2.75 0.91
C ILE A 119 -13.25 -2.38 0.54
N TYR A 120 -13.55 -1.09 0.64
CA TYR A 120 -14.84 -0.54 0.25
C TYR A 120 -14.85 -0.24 -1.25
N LEU A 121 -15.89 -0.71 -1.94
CA LEU A 121 -16.18 -0.47 -3.35
C LEU A 121 -17.57 0.13 -3.53
N SER A 122 -17.76 0.99 -4.53
CA SER A 122 -19.11 1.38 -4.93
C SER A 122 -19.88 0.19 -5.51
N ASN A 123 -21.20 0.28 -5.51
CA ASN A 123 -22.08 -0.74 -6.09
C ASN A 123 -21.82 -0.97 -7.58
N THR A 124 -21.35 0.06 -8.29
CA THR A 124 -21.06 0.03 -9.73
C THR A 124 -19.73 -0.62 -10.10
N VAL A 125 -18.83 -0.90 -9.15
CA VAL A 125 -17.53 -1.52 -9.47
C VAL A 125 -17.75 -2.94 -9.99
N PRO A 126 -17.13 -3.33 -11.12
CA PRO A 126 -17.27 -4.69 -11.66
C PRO A 126 -16.86 -5.77 -10.65
N GLU A 127 -17.62 -6.87 -10.62
CA GLU A 127 -17.34 -8.01 -9.73
C GLU A 127 -15.98 -8.66 -10.03
N SER A 128 -15.48 -8.54 -11.26
CA SER A 128 -14.13 -8.97 -11.61
C SER A 128 -13.05 -8.28 -10.79
N PHE A 129 -13.25 -7.03 -10.38
CA PHE A 129 -12.33 -6.32 -9.50
C PHE A 129 -12.45 -6.79 -8.05
N ALA A 130 -13.67 -6.96 -7.55
CA ALA A 130 -13.91 -7.51 -6.21
C ALA A 130 -13.29 -8.91 -6.04
N LYS A 131 -13.37 -9.77 -7.07
CA LYS A 131 -12.69 -11.07 -7.10
C LYS A 131 -11.17 -10.96 -6.95
N LYS A 132 -10.52 -9.98 -7.58
CA LYS A 132 -9.08 -9.74 -7.42
C LYS A 132 -8.70 -9.40 -5.99
N LEU A 133 -9.51 -8.58 -5.31
CA LEU A 133 -9.28 -8.24 -3.90
C LEU A 133 -9.46 -9.46 -2.99
N ARG A 134 -10.52 -10.25 -3.19
CA ARG A 134 -10.76 -11.47 -2.40
C ARG A 134 -9.72 -12.56 -2.63
N ALA A 135 -9.08 -12.59 -3.80
CA ALA A 135 -7.93 -13.47 -4.05
C ALA A 135 -6.72 -13.15 -3.15
N HIS A 136 -6.66 -11.93 -2.60
CA HIS A 136 -5.73 -11.51 -1.55
C HIS A 136 -6.36 -11.53 -0.15
N GLU A 137 -7.39 -12.36 0.06
CA GLU A 137 -8.06 -12.56 1.36
C GLU A 137 -8.69 -11.31 1.98
N ALA A 138 -8.83 -10.22 1.20
CA ALA A 138 -9.49 -9.03 1.68
C ALA A 138 -11.00 -9.21 1.77
N GLU A 139 -11.57 -8.67 2.85
CA GLU A 139 -13.01 -8.45 2.94
C GLU A 139 -13.40 -7.31 1.98
N VAL A 140 -14.41 -7.55 1.15
CA VAL A 140 -14.91 -6.55 0.20
C VAL A 140 -16.28 -6.10 0.62
N VAL A 141 -16.41 -4.83 0.97
CA VAL A 141 -17.67 -4.20 1.34
C VAL A 141 -18.17 -3.35 0.19
N ARG A 142 -19.45 -3.49 -0.17
CA ARG A 142 -20.09 -2.63 -1.16
C ARG A 142 -20.88 -1.52 -0.46
N ALA A 143 -20.55 -0.27 -0.76
CA ALA A 143 -21.21 0.90 -0.18
C ALA A 143 -21.17 2.07 -1.18
N GLY A 144 -22.31 2.77 -1.29
CA GLY A 144 -22.50 3.82 -2.31
C GLY A 144 -23.03 3.23 -3.61
#